data_AF-A0A560T0H2-F1
#
_entry.id   AF-A0A560T0H2-F1
#
_cell.length_a   1.000
_cell.length_b   1.000
_cell.length_c   1.000
_cell.angle_alpha   90.00
_cell.angle_beta   90.00
_cell.angle_gamma   90.00
#
_symmetry.space_group_name_H-M   'P 1'
#
loop_
_entity.id
_entity.type
_entity.pdbx_description
1 polymer ?
#
loop_
_entity_poly.entity_id
_entity_poly.type
_entity_poly.pdbx_seq_one_letter_code
_entity_poly.pdbx_strand_id
1 'polypeptide(L)' 'MHALNPSKIRAAAHRAMARAALHANSSLRSRLARYNSHMEKARALEATGGVK' A
#
# COMPACT_ATOMS: atom_id res chain seq x y z
N MET A 1 -13.25 16.67 13.40
CA MET A 1 -13.43 15.69 12.31
C MET A 1 -12.16 15.68 11.47
N HIS A 2 -11.27 14.70 11.68
CA HIS A 2 -10.10 14.51 10.80
C HIS A 2 -10.65 14.26 9.39
N ALA A 3 -10.38 15.16 8.44
CA ALA A 3 -10.71 14.94 7.04
C ALA A 3 -10.11 13.59 6.64
N LEU A 4 -10.99 12.59 6.49
CA LEU A 4 -10.62 11.22 6.24
C LEU A 4 -10.22 11.16 4.77
N ASN A 5 -9.06 11.73 4.45
CA ASN A 5 -8.56 11.85 3.10
C ASN A 5 -8.54 10.43 2.52
N PRO A 6 -9.41 10.10 1.55
CA PRO A 6 -9.60 8.73 1.11
C PRO A 6 -8.27 8.14 0.58
N SER A 7 -7.39 8.98 0.07
CA SER A 7 -6.02 8.64 -0.31
C SER A 7 -5.19 8.08 0.85
N LYS A 8 -5.26 8.68 2.06
CA LYS A 8 -4.55 8.20 3.25
C LYS A 8 -5.08 6.85 3.75
N ILE A 9 -6.40 6.64 3.69
CA ILE A 9 -7.02 5.35 4.05
C ILE A 9 -6.57 4.25 3.08
N ARG A 10 -6.61 4.53 1.77
CA ARG A 10 -6.20 3.56 0.74
C ARG A 10 -4.71 3.22 0.85
N ALA A 11 -3.85 4.21 1.14
CA ALA A 11 -2.44 3.96 1.41
C ALA A 11 -2.24 3.05 2.63
N ALA A 12 -2.99 3.26 3.72
CA ALA A 12 -2.93 2.38 4.90
C ALA A 12 -3.40 0.95 4.59
N ALA A 13 -4.47 0.79 3.81
CA ALA A 13 -4.96 -0.52 3.38
C ALA A 13 -3.93 -1.28 2.54
N HIS A 14 -3.24 -0.60 1.61
CA HIS A 14 -2.16 -1.20 0.82
C HIS A 14 -0.96 -1.61 1.68
N ARG A 15 -0.61 -0.85 2.72
CA ARG A 15 0.42 -1.26 3.69
C ARG A 15 0.03 -2.53 4.44
N ALA A 16 -1.23 -2.66 4.85
CA ALA A 16 -1.73 -3.87 5.51
C ALA A 16 -1.68 -5.09 4.57
N MET A 17 -2.11 -4.93 3.31
CA MET A 17 -2.02 -5.98 2.29
C MET A 17 -0.56 -6.38 1.98
N ALA A 18 0.36 -5.41 1.94
CA ALA A 18 1.78 -5.65 1.73
C ALA A 18 2.38 -6.49 2.88
N ARG A 19 2.00 -6.23 4.13
CA ARG A 19 2.41 -7.03 5.29
C ARG A 19 1.82 -8.44 5.23
N ALA A 20 0.53 -8.58 4.90
CA ALA A 20 -0.09 -9.89 4.71
C ALA A 20 0.58 -10.71 3.58
N ALA A 21 1.01 -10.05 2.50
CA ALA A 21 1.75 -10.69 1.41
C ALA A 21 3.12 -11.25 1.85
N LEU A 22 3.78 -10.64 2.84
CA LEU A 22 5.02 -11.18 3.42
C LEU A 22 4.78 -12.47 4.22
N HIS A 23 3.59 -12.62 4.81
CA HIS A 23 3.20 -13.81 5.57
C HIS A 23 2.66 -14.96 4.70
N ALA A 24 2.37 -14.73 3.42
CA ALA A 24 1.89 -15.78 2.53
C ALA A 24 3.02 -16.73 2.12
N ASN A 25 2.84 -18.05 2.27
CA ASN A 25 3.83 -19.11 1.94
C ASN A 25 4.12 -19.30 0.43
N SER A 26 4.03 -18.23 -0.36
CA SER A 26 4.44 -18.18 -1.77
C SER A 26 5.94 -17.90 -1.89
N SER A 27 6.55 -18.25 -3.03
CA SER A 27 7.98 -18.04 -3.28
C SER A 27 8.42 -16.58 -3.01
N LEU A 28 9.67 -16.39 -2.56
CA LEU A 28 10.20 -15.07 -2.16
C LEU A 28 9.99 -14.01 -3.25
N ARG A 29 10.19 -14.40 -4.53
CA ARG A 29 9.96 -13.55 -5.70
C ARG A 29 8.50 -13.07 -5.80
N SER A 30 7.54 -13.96 -5.54
CA SER A 30 6.11 -13.63 -5.56
C SER A 30 5.71 -12.73 -4.40
N ARG A 31 6.29 -12.91 -3.20
CA ARG A 31 6.07 -12.01 -2.06
C ARG A 31 6.62 -10.61 -2.34
N LEU A 32 7.85 -10.53 -2.85
CA LEU A 32 8.51 -9.25 -3.13
C LEU A 32 7.79 -8.47 -4.23
N ALA A 33 7.36 -9.14 -5.31
CA ALA A 33 6.60 -8.51 -6.38
C ALA A 33 5.26 -7.95 -5.90
N ARG A 34 4.54 -8.71 -5.06
CA ARG A 34 3.26 -8.28 -4.48
C ARG A 34 3.44 -7.10 -3.50
N TYR A 35 4.47 -7.16 -2.66
CA TYR A 35 4.85 -6.06 -1.78
C TYR A 35 5.15 -4.78 -2.57
N ASN A 36 6.00 -4.86 -3.60
CA ASN A 36 6.37 -3.72 -4.43
C ASN A 36 5.15 -3.11 -5.13
N SER A 37 4.25 -3.93 -5.70
CA SER A 37 3.03 -3.43 -6.34
C SER A 37 2.10 -2.68 -5.37
N HIS A 38 1.97 -3.18 -4.14
CA HIS A 38 1.18 -2.49 -3.11
C HIS A 38 1.84 -1.18 -2.65
N MET A 39 3.16 -1.16 -2.50
CA MET A 39 3.90 0.04 -2.10
C MET A 39 3.91 1.11 -3.18
N GLU A 40 3.96 0.72 -4.46
CA GLU A 40 3.86 1.63 -5.60
C GLU A 40 2.49 2.33 -5.63
N LYS A 41 1.40 1.57 -5.45
CA LYS A 41 0.05 2.13 -5.33
C LYS A 41 -0.09 3.06 -4.11
N ALA A 42 0.48 2.67 -2.97
CA ALA A 42 0.47 3.52 -1.77
C ALA A 42 1.22 4.85 -2.02
N ARG A 43 2.40 4.82 -2.63
CA ARG A 43 3.16 6.04 -2.97
C ARG A 43 2.43 6.90 -4.00
N ALA A 44 1.81 6.30 -5.02
CA ALA A 44 1.02 7.04 -6.01
C ALA A 44 -0.20 7.73 -5.37
N LEU A 45 -0.86 7.06 -4.42
CA LEU A 45 -1.98 7.62 -3.65
C LEU A 45 -1.54 8.71 -2.67
N GLU A 46 -0.36 8.58 -2.06
CA GLU A 46 0.24 9.64 -1.23
C GLU A 46 0.65 10.85 -2.07
N ALA A 47 1.19 10.63 -3.27
CA ALA A 47 1.53 11.70 -4.20
C ALA A 47 0.27 12.46 -4.69
N THR A 48 -0.82 11.75 -5.00
CA THR A 48 -2.09 12.38 -5.40
C THR A 48 -2.85 13.01 -4.23
N GLY A 49 -2.75 12.46 -3.02
CA GLY A 49 -3.34 13.03 -1.80
C GLY A 49 -2.47 14.08 -1.09
N GLY A 50 -1.28 14.37 -1.62
CA GLY A 50 -0.30 15.32 -1.10
C GLY A 50 -0.09 16.56 -1.97
N VAL A 51 -0.82 16.69 -3.08
CA VAL A 51 -0.87 17.96 -3.84
C VAL A 51 -1.61 18.97 -2.96
N LYS A 52 -0.88 20.00 -2.55
CA LYS A 52 -1.34 21.13 -1.74
C LYS A 52 -2.42 21.93 -2.46
#